data_AF-A0A3A4XTX4-F1
#
_entry.id   AF-A0A3A4XTX4-F1
#
_cell.length_a   1.000
_cell.length_b   1.000
_cell.length_c   1.000
_cell.angle_alpha   90.00
_cell.angle_beta   90.00
_cell.angle_gamma   90.00
#
_symmetry.space_group_name_H-M   'P 1'
#
loop_
_entity.id
_entity.type
_entity.pdbx_description
1 polymer ?
#
loop_
_entity_poly.entity_id
_entity_poly.type
_entity_poly.pdbx_seq_one_letter_code
_entity_poly.pdbx_strand_id
1 'polypeptide(L)' 'MENSERTLSITYHSCRNRHCPKCQHIPRERWLAKRKNEILPVNYFHVVFTLPHELNPIILNNKKVLLNLP' A
#
# COMPACT_ATOMS: atom_id res chain seq x y z
N MET A 1 7.90 34.39 37.68
CA MET A 1 8.11 34.49 36.23
C MET A 1 8.51 33.11 35.74
N GLU A 2 7.51 32.42 35.18
CA GLU A 2 7.58 31.37 34.15
C GLU A 2 8.56 30.19 34.35
N ASN A 3 8.15 29.24 35.19
CA ASN A 3 8.69 27.88 35.13
C ASN A 3 8.07 27.19 33.90
N SER A 4 8.83 27.20 32.80
CA SER A 4 8.53 26.50 31.55
C SER A 4 8.34 25.00 31.80
N GLU A 5 7.07 24.58 31.92
CA GLU A 5 6.66 23.18 31.86
C GLU A 5 7.01 22.63 30.47
N ARG A 6 8.11 21.88 30.38
CA ARG A 6 8.44 21.14 29.16
C ARG A 6 7.45 19.99 29.02
N THR A 7 6.41 20.17 28.21
CA THR A 7 5.52 19.10 27.78
C THR A 7 6.34 18.05 27.03
N LEU A 8 6.64 16.94 27.72
CA LEU A 8 7.37 15.81 27.15
C LEU A 8 6.48 15.14 26.09
N SER A 9 6.74 15.42 24.81
CA SER A 9 6.07 14.73 23.70
C SER A 9 6.72 13.37 23.47
N ILE A 10 6.02 12.30 23.81
CA ILE A 10 6.47 10.93 23.52
C ILE A 10 5.99 10.55 22.12
N THR A 11 6.93 10.38 21.20
CA THR A 11 6.65 9.91 19.83
C THR A 11 7.13 8.47 19.68
N TYR A 12 6.22 7.58 19.25
CA TYR A 12 6.55 6.19 18.98
C TYR A 12 6.96 6.03 17.52
N HIS A 13 8.20 5.59 17.28
CA HIS A 13 8.69 5.30 15.94
C HIS A 13 8.40 3.84 15.56
N SER A 14 8.09 3.59 14.29
CA SER A 14 8.00 2.22 13.76
C SER A 14 9.36 1.51 13.89
N CYS A 15 9.38 0.23 14.25
CA CYS A 15 10.61 -0.55 14.41
C CYS A 15 11.33 -0.91 13.08
N ARG A 16 10.78 -0.48 11.93
CA ARG A 16 11.29 -0.75 10.56
C ARG A 16 11.44 -2.24 10.19
N ASN A 17 10.93 -3.16 10.99
CA ASN A 17 10.89 -4.58 10.67
C ASN A 17 9.56 -4.91 9.97
N ARG A 18 9.64 -5.39 8.71
CA ARG A 18 8.47 -5.80 7.90
C ARG A 18 7.69 -6.97 8.49
N HIS A 19 8.31 -7.79 9.34
CA HIS A 19 7.67 -8.90 10.02
C HIS A 19 7.13 -8.53 11.40
N CYS A 20 7.28 -7.27 11.83
CA CYS A 20 6.78 -6.85 13.14
C CYS A 20 5.25 -6.91 13.17
N PRO A 21 4.65 -7.72 14.06
CA PRO A 21 3.20 -7.81 14.18
C PRO A 21 2.57 -6.57 14.83
N LYS A 22 3.37 -5.56 15.21
CA LYS A 22 2.91 -4.34 15.91
C LYS A 22 2.91 -3.10 15.02
N CYS A 23 4.02 -2.81 14.34
CA CYS A 23 4.22 -1.50 13.69
C CYS A 23 3.42 -1.29 12.40
N GLN A 24 2.96 -2.34 11.72
CA GLN A 24 2.23 -2.23 10.46
C GLN A 24 0.97 -3.10 10.39
N HIS A 25 0.60 -3.76 11.49
CA HIS A 25 -0.52 -4.69 11.50
C HIS A 25 -1.86 -4.00 11.24
N ILE A 26 -2.17 -2.93 11.98
CA ILE A 26 -3.44 -2.20 11.80
C ILE A 26 -3.57 -1.60 10.39
N PRO A 27 -2.54 -0.90 9.83
CA PRO A 27 -2.59 -0.46 8.44
C PRO A 27 -2.79 -1.60 7.44
N ARG A 28 -2.11 -2.75 7.63
CA ARG A 28 -2.27 -3.94 6.79
C ARG A 28 -3.70 -4.47 6.82
N GLU A 29 -4.27 -4.67 8.01
CA GLU A 29 -5.63 -5.19 8.16
C GLU A 29 -6.67 -4.25 7.55
N ARG A 30 -6.50 -2.92 7.72
CA ARG A 30 -7.37 -1.92 7.07
C ARG A 30 -7.28 -2.00 5.55
N TRP A 31 -6.07 -2.14 5.01
CA TRP A 31 -5.87 -2.29 3.56
C TRP A 31 -6.51 -3.58 3.03
N LEU A 32 -6.33 -4.71 3.73
CA LEU A 32 -6.93 -5.99 3.37
C LEU A 32 -8.45 -5.93 3.39
N ALA A 33 -9.05 -5.34 4.43
CA ALA A 33 -10.51 -5.18 4.51
C ALA A 33 -11.05 -4.35 3.34
N LYS A 34 -10.37 -3.25 2.96
CA LYS A 34 -10.76 -2.44 1.81
C LYS A 34 -10.71 -3.23 0.50
N ARG A 35 -9.63 -4.01 0.27
CA ARG A 35 -9.49 -4.86 -0.93
C ARG A 35 -10.55 -5.96 -0.97
N LYS A 36 -10.85 -6.60 0.16
CA LYS A 36 -11.90 -7.63 0.23
C LYS A 36 -13.28 -7.08 -0.18
N ASN A 37 -13.58 -5.83 0.17
CA ASN A 37 -14.85 -5.19 -0.19
C ASN A 37 -14.96 -4.84 -1.69
N GLU A 38 -13.86 -4.84 -2.43
CA GLU A 38 -13.86 -4.60 -3.88
C GLU A 38 -14.12 -5.90 -4.68
N ILE A 39 -14.06 -7.06 -4.01
CA ILE A 39 -14.29 -8.37 -4.63
C ILE A 39 -15.80 -8.63 -4.68
N LEU A 40 -16.31 -8.87 -5.89
CA LEU A 40 -17.71 -9.26 -6.11
C LEU A 40 -17.98 -10.66 -5.51
N PRO A 41 -19.20 -10.97 -5.01
CA PRO A 41 -19.55 -12.26 -4.43
C PRO A 41 -19.79 -13.34 -5.52
N VAL A 42 -18.81 -13.48 -6.42
CA VAL A 42 -18.78 -14.45 -7.52
C VAL A 42 -17.41 -15.12 -7.54
N ASN A 43 -17.25 -16.21 -8.30
CA ASN A 43 -15.94 -16.81 -8.49
C ASN A 43 -15.00 -15.79 -9.16
N TYR A 44 -14.04 -15.29 -8.38
CA TYR A 44 -13.08 -14.28 -8.81
C TYR A 44 -11.74 -14.92 -9.17
N PHE A 45 -11.27 -14.66 -10.39
CA PHE A 45 -9.96 -15.10 -10.88
C PHE A 45 -9.08 -13.89 -11.16
N HIS A 46 -7.98 -13.76 -10.42
CA HIS A 46 -6.97 -12.74 -10.68
C HIS A 46 -5.95 -13.28 -11.68
N VAL A 47 -6.09 -12.90 -12.95
CA VAL A 47 -5.20 -13.34 -14.03
C VAL A 47 -4.00 -12.41 -14.10
N VAL A 48 -2.81 -12.97 -13.91
CA VAL A 48 -1.54 -12.25 -14.03
C VAL A 48 -0.76 -12.85 -15.19
N PHE A 49 -0.26 -12.01 -16.08
CA PHE A 49 0.56 -12.42 -17.22
C PHE A 49 1.74 -11.48 -17.38
N THR A 50 2.85 -12.03 -17.86
CA THR A 50 4.05 -11.26 -18.19
C THR A 50 3.88 -10.66 -19.58
N LEU A 51 4.13 -9.36 -19.69
CA LEU A 51 4.13 -8.68 -20.99
C LEU A 51 5.43 -9.00 -21.76
N PRO A 52 5.36 -9.24 -23.08
CA PRO A 52 6.53 -9.36 -23.93
C PRO A 52 7.45 -8.15 -23.82
N HIS A 53 8.77 -8.38 -23.87
CA HIS A 53 9.77 -7.33 -23.65
C HIS A 53 9.69 -6.22 -24.71
N GLU A 54 9.30 -6.59 -25.92
CA GLU A 54 9.14 -5.72 -27.08
C GLU A 54 8.09 -4.62 -26.86
N LEU A 55 7.16 -4.82 -25.93
CA LEU A 55 6.12 -3.83 -25.61
C LEU A 55 6.58 -2.79 -24.59
N ASN A 56 7.71 -3.02 -23.90
CA ASN A 56 8.19 -2.11 -22.86
C ASN A 56 8.39 -0.67 -23.35
N PRO A 57 9.02 -0.39 -24.51
CA PRO A 57 9.19 0.97 -24.99
C PRO A 57 7.85 1.70 -25.22
N ILE A 58 6.86 0.98 -25.78
CA ILE A 58 5.52 1.53 -26.04
C ILE A 58 4.80 1.87 -24.73
N ILE A 59 4.87 0.96 -23.75
CA ILE A 59 4.27 1.14 -22.42
C ILE A 59 4.94 2.31 -21.68
N LEU A 60 6.26 2.39 -21.71
CA LEU A 60 7.01 3.45 -21.02
C LEU A 60 6.68 4.84 -21.57
N ASN A 61 6.42 4.96 -22.87
CA ASN A 61 6.04 6.22 -23.50
C ASN A 61 4.56 6.59 -23.29
N ASN A 62 3.69 5.61 -23.02
CA ASN A 62 2.23 5.80 -22.93
C ASN A 62 1.65 5.34 -21.58
N LYS A 63 2.43 5.42 -20.49
CA LYS A 63 2.11 4.88 -19.15
C LYS A 63 0.71 5.24 -18.66
N LYS A 64 0.29 6.50 -18.82
CA LYS A 64 -1.00 6.98 -18.32
C LYS A 64 -2.18 6.22 -18.92
N VAL A 65 -2.09 5.85 -20.19
CA VAL A 65 -3.17 5.13 -20.89
C VAL A 65 -3.02 3.63 -20.63
N LEU A 66 -1.80 3.10 -20.75
CA LEU A 66 -1.57 1.65 -20.73
C LEU A 66 -1.52 1.02 -19.33
N LEU A 67 -1.26 1.80 -18.28
CA LEU A 67 -1.22 1.30 -16.89
C LEU A 67 -2.43 1.75 -16.05
N ASN A 68 -3.42 2.40 -16.66
CA ASN A 68 -4.64 2.85 -15.99
C ASN A 68 -5.83 1.91 -16.25
N LEU A 69 -5.55 0.60 -16.30
CA LEU A 69 -6.62 -0.40 -16.38
C LEU A 69 -7.20 -0.61 -14.97
N PRO A 70 -8.54 -0.65 -14.82
CA PRO A 70 -9.22 -0.78 -13.54
C PRO A 70 -9.02 -2.16 -12.89
#